data_AF-A0A6P0X709-F1
#
_entry.id   AF-A0A6P0X709-F1
#
_cell.length_a   1.000
_cell.length_b   1.000
_cell.length_c   1.000
_cell.angle_alpha   90.00
_cell.angle_beta   90.00
_cell.angle_gamma   90.00
#
_symmetry.space_group_name_H-M   'P 1'
#
loop_
_entity.id
_entity.type
_entity.pdbx_description
1 polymer ?
#
loop_
_entity_poly.entity_id
_entity_poly.type
_entity_poly.pdbx_seq_one_letter_code
_entity_poly.pdbx_strand_id
1 'polypeptide(L)'
;LLKSAPYHEIAPHLVLMAFLHRVVNGGGTLEREYAIGSDRMDLCLRYGDVTLGMELKVWRQGRPDPIKAGLEQLDRYLAGLGVTQGWLVIFDQRQGLPPIAERTTTESAMTPSDRNVVVIRG
;
A
#
# COMPACT_ATOMS: atom_id res chain seq x y z
N LEU A 1 20.53 18.12 12.90
CA LEU A 1 20.39 16.70 13.28
C LEU A 1 19.20 16.12 12.51
N LEU A 2 19.46 15.53 11.34
CA LEU A 2 18.48 14.68 10.68
C LEU A 2 18.30 13.47 11.59
N LYS A 3 17.22 13.44 12.39
CA LYS A 3 16.78 12.18 13.00
C LYS A 3 16.68 11.21 11.82
N SER A 4 17.41 10.09 11.88
CA SER A 4 17.25 9.02 10.91
C SER A 4 15.75 8.79 10.78
N ALA A 5 15.19 9.01 9.59
CA ALA A 5 13.84 8.54 9.32
C ALA A 5 13.83 7.07 9.78
N PRO A 6 12.89 6.66 10.64
CA PRO A 6 12.89 5.32 11.22
C PRO A 6 12.88 4.32 10.08
N TYR A 7 14.05 3.79 9.73
CA TYR A 7 14.27 3.07 8.47
C TYR A 7 13.40 1.81 8.42
N HIS A 8 13.13 1.22 9.59
CA HIS A 8 12.23 0.09 9.74
C HIS A 8 10.75 0.41 9.43
N GLU A 9 10.34 1.68 9.49
CA GLU A 9 8.98 2.13 9.18
C GLU A 9 8.74 2.17 7.67
N ILE A 10 9.75 2.60 6.93
CA ILE A 10 9.61 2.86 5.49
C ILE A 10 10.19 1.72 4.64
N ALA A 11 10.97 0.80 5.20
CA ALA A 11 11.62 -0.27 4.44
C ALA A 11 10.66 -1.09 3.53
N PRO A 12 9.49 -1.56 3.98
CA PRO A 12 8.56 -2.30 3.10
C PRO A 12 8.07 -1.44 1.92
N HIS A 13 7.77 -0.17 2.21
CA HIS A 13 7.38 0.82 1.22
C HIS A 13 8.48 1.05 0.18
N LEU A 14 9.73 1.20 0.62
CA LEU A 14 10.89 1.39 -0.27
C LEU A 14 11.13 0.18 -1.17
N VAL A 15 11.02 -1.03 -0.63
CA VAL A 15 11.17 -2.27 -1.40
C VAL A 15 10.06 -2.38 -2.45
N LEU A 16 8.81 -2.09 -2.10
CA LEU A 16 7.72 -2.13 -3.07
C LEU A 16 7.88 -1.04 -4.13
N MET A 17 8.25 0.19 -3.76
CA MET A 17 8.51 1.24 -4.75
C MET A 17 9.66 0.87 -5.69
N ALA A 18 10.75 0.29 -5.18
CA ALA A 18 11.87 -0.19 -6.00
C ALA A 18 11.42 -1.30 -6.96
N PHE A 19 10.56 -2.21 -6.49
CA PHE A 19 9.92 -3.23 -7.32
C PHE A 19 9.06 -2.59 -8.42
N LEU A 20 8.17 -1.66 -8.05
CA LEU A 20 7.25 -0.98 -8.97
C LEU A 20 7.94 -0.02 -9.95
N HIS A 21 9.18 0.39 -9.69
CA HIS A 21 9.98 1.21 -10.62
C HIS A 21 10.12 0.56 -12.01
N ARG A 22 9.93 -0.75 -12.15
CA ARG A 22 9.87 -1.39 -13.48
C ARG A 22 8.76 -0.84 -14.37
N VAL A 23 7.67 -0.33 -13.79
CA VAL A 23 6.59 0.31 -14.55
C VAL A 23 7.07 1.62 -15.15
N VAL A 24 7.88 2.38 -14.40
CA VAL A 24 8.57 3.56 -14.93
C VAL A 24 9.51 3.17 -16.08
N ASN A 25 10.27 2.08 -15.91
CA ASN A 25 11.15 1.58 -16.99
C ASN A 25 10.36 1.16 -18.25
N GLY A 26 9.09 0.78 -18.11
CA GLY A 26 8.18 0.46 -19.22
C GLY A 26 7.48 1.67 -19.84
N GLY A 27 7.77 2.90 -19.40
CA GLY A 27 7.12 4.11 -19.90
C GLY A 27 5.91 4.58 -19.09
N GLY A 28 5.65 3.98 -17.92
CA GLY A 28 4.63 4.44 -16.98
C GLY A 28 5.15 5.46 -15.96
N THR A 29 4.31 5.81 -14.98
CA THR A 29 4.68 6.68 -13.86
C THR A 29 4.34 6.05 -12.52
N LEU A 30 5.08 6.46 -11.49
CA LEU A 30 4.84 6.11 -10.09
C LEU A 30 4.91 7.39 -9.24
N GLU A 31 3.75 7.87 -8.82
CA GLU A 31 3.58 8.98 -7.90
C GLU A 31 3.47 8.44 -6.47
N ARG A 32 3.99 9.20 -5.49
CA ARG A 32 4.00 8.80 -4.08
C ARG A 32 3.64 9.98 -3.18
N GLU A 33 2.78 9.75 -2.20
CA GLU A 33 2.49 10.68 -1.12
C GLU A 33 2.80 10.03 0.23
N TYR A 34 3.66 10.68 1.01
CA TYR A 34 4.12 10.15 2.30
C TYR A 34 3.60 11.00 3.46
N ALA A 35 3.01 10.34 4.46
CA ALA A 35 2.67 10.98 5.72
C ALA A 35 3.63 10.51 6.83
N ILE A 36 4.65 11.34 7.07
CA ILE A 36 5.72 11.11 8.05
C ILE A 36 5.13 10.74 9.42
N GLY A 37 5.57 9.62 9.99
CA GLY A 37 5.20 9.16 11.33
C GLY A 37 3.85 8.44 11.45
N SER A 38 3.17 8.17 10.32
CA SER A 38 1.86 7.50 10.30
C SER A 38 1.86 6.10 9.68
N ASP A 39 3.02 5.57 9.28
CA ASP A 39 3.16 4.31 8.51
C ASP A 39 2.22 4.27 7.27
N ARG A 40 1.85 5.44 6.73
CA ARG A 40 0.98 5.60 5.55
C ARG A 40 1.80 5.98 4.32
N MET A 41 1.51 5.31 3.21
CA MET A 41 2.02 5.67 1.89
C MET A 41 0.94 5.41 0.86
N ASP A 42 0.59 6.46 0.16
CA ASP A 42 -0.29 6.38 -1.00
C ASP A 42 0.61 6.35 -2.25
N LEU A 43 0.35 5.39 -3.15
CA LEU A 43 1.03 5.29 -4.44
C LEU A 43 0.01 5.37 -5.57
N CYS A 44 0.29 6.14 -6.61
CA CYS A 44 -0.47 6.12 -7.86
C CYS A 44 0.44 5.61 -8.98
N LEU A 45 0.02 4.52 -9.59
CA LEU A 45 0.72 3.90 -10.71
C LEU A 45 -0.08 4.17 -11.99
N ARG A 46 0.58 4.69 -13.02
CA ARG A 46 -0.03 4.90 -14.34
C ARG A 46 0.76 4.15 -15.41
N TYR A 47 0.06 3.40 -16.25
CA TYR A 47 0.66 2.67 -17.37
C TYR A 47 -0.35 2.52 -18.51
N GLY A 48 -0.13 3.22 -19.62
CA GLY A 48 -1.15 3.37 -20.67
C GLY A 48 -2.42 3.98 -20.08
N ASP A 49 -3.58 3.38 -20.34
CA ASP A 49 -4.87 3.82 -19.84
C ASP A 49 -5.16 3.36 -18.39
N VAL A 50 -4.26 2.58 -17.79
CA VAL A 50 -4.44 2.08 -16.42
C VAL A 50 -3.96 3.11 -15.42
N THR A 51 -4.82 3.49 -14.48
CA THR A 51 -4.47 4.20 -13.25
C THR A 51 -4.83 3.33 -12.06
N LEU A 52 -3.85 3.03 -11.20
CA LEU A 52 -4.01 2.21 -10.01
C LEU A 52 -3.60 2.99 -8.77
N GLY A 53 -4.59 3.30 -7.91
CA GLY A 53 -4.33 3.81 -6.57
C GLY A 53 -4.02 2.67 -5.59
N MET A 54 -2.98 2.84 -4.80
CA MET A 54 -2.55 1.88 -3.79
C MET A 54 -2.36 2.57 -2.44
N GLU A 55 -2.82 1.91 -1.38
CA GLU A 55 -2.55 2.29 0.01
C GLU A 55 -1.70 1.18 0.64
N LEU A 56 -0.64 1.56 1.34
CA LEU A 56 0.27 0.62 1.99
C LEU A 56 0.18 0.75 3.51
N LYS A 57 0.11 -0.40 4.19
CA LYS A 57 0.06 -0.49 5.65
C LYS A 57 1.08 -1.50 6.16
N VAL A 58 1.70 -1.20 7.30
CA VAL A 58 2.53 -2.16 8.04
C VAL A 58 1.75 -2.63 9.27
N TRP A 59 1.50 -3.93 9.37
CA TRP A 59 0.85 -4.52 10.54
C TRP A 59 1.90 -5.05 11.52
N ARG A 60 1.97 -4.44 12.70
CA ARG A 60 2.97 -4.78 13.74
C ARG A 60 2.35 -5.57 14.88
N GLN A 61 3.19 -6.30 15.60
CA GLN A 61 2.81 -7.02 16.81
C GLN A 61 2.10 -6.09 17.81
N GLY A 62 0.97 -6.54 18.35
CA GLY A 62 0.18 -5.78 19.32
C GLY A 62 -0.63 -4.61 18.74
N ARG A 63 -0.62 -4.40 17.42
CA ARG A 63 -1.47 -3.41 16.74
C ARG A 63 -2.74 -4.08 16.18
N PRO A 64 -3.86 -3.36 16.11
CA PRO A 64 -5.07 -3.87 15.46
C PRO A 64 -4.81 -4.11 13.97
N ASP A 65 -5.60 -5.00 13.37
CA ASP A 65 -5.58 -5.26 11.93
C ASP A 65 -5.87 -3.95 11.15
N PRO A 66 -5.00 -3.54 10.21
CA PRO A 66 -5.14 -2.26 9.54
C PRO A 66 -6.18 -2.25 8.41
N ILE A 67 -6.85 -3.36 8.07
CA ILE A 67 -7.80 -3.43 6.93
C ILE A 67 -8.79 -2.27 6.97
N LYS A 68 -9.52 -2.09 8.07
CA LYS A 68 -10.57 -1.07 8.16
C LYS A 68 -10.01 0.34 7.91
N ALA A 69 -8.95 0.69 8.61
CA ALA A 69 -8.31 1.99 8.47
C ALA A 69 -7.69 2.20 7.07
N GLY A 70 -7.14 1.13 6.47
CA GLY A 70 -6.60 1.14 5.12
C GLY A 70 -7.69 1.35 4.07
N LEU A 71 -8.82 0.67 4.17
CA LEU A 71 -9.96 0.84 3.26
C LEU A 71 -10.54 2.25 3.34
N GLU A 72 -10.68 2.83 4.54
CA GLU A 72 -11.15 4.21 4.72
C GLU A 72 -10.19 5.25 4.12
N GLN A 73 -8.88 5.01 4.19
CA GLN A 73 -7.87 5.91 3.62
C GLN A 73 -7.82 5.78 2.10
N LEU A 74 -7.76 4.55 1.60
CA LEU A 74 -7.79 4.25 0.17
C LEU A 74 -9.04 4.82 -0.48
N ASP A 75 -10.21 4.76 0.18
CA ASP A 75 -11.45 5.32 -0.36
C ASP A 75 -11.34 6.81 -0.71
N ARG A 76 -10.76 7.61 0.18
CA ARG A 76 -10.52 9.04 -0.04
C ARG A 76 -9.52 9.27 -1.17
N TYR A 77 -8.48 8.45 -1.22
CA TYR A 77 -7.46 8.56 -2.25
C TYR A 77 -8.00 8.22 -3.64
N LEU A 78 -8.75 7.11 -3.77
CA LEU A 78 -9.42 6.73 -5.01
C LEU A 78 -10.44 7.78 -5.46
N ALA A 79 -11.16 8.41 -4.52
CA ALA A 79 -12.04 9.53 -4.82
C ALA A 79 -11.28 10.72 -5.42
N GLY A 80 -10.13 11.10 -4.83
CA GLY A 80 -9.29 12.19 -5.33
C GLY A 80 -8.67 11.90 -6.70
N LEU A 81 -8.36 10.63 -6.98
CA LEU A 81 -7.87 10.16 -8.27
C LEU A 81 -8.96 9.99 -9.33
N GLY A 82 -10.24 9.99 -8.95
CA GLY A 82 -11.37 9.72 -9.85
C GLY A 82 -11.45 8.27 -10.34
N VAL A 83 -10.92 7.31 -9.58
CA VAL A 83 -10.92 5.88 -9.94
C VAL A 83 -11.84 5.05 -9.04
N THR A 84 -12.33 3.92 -9.56
CA THR A 84 -13.30 3.04 -8.89
C THR A 84 -12.70 1.76 -8.33
N GLN A 85 -11.39 1.56 -8.51
CA GLN A 85 -10.68 0.38 -8.04
C GLN A 85 -9.27 0.71 -7.53
N GLY A 86 -8.79 -0.03 -6.53
CA GLY A 86 -7.46 0.16 -5.95
C GLY A 86 -6.95 -1.06 -5.19
N TRP A 87 -5.70 -0.99 -4.73
CA TRP A 87 -5.08 -2.05 -3.93
C TRP A 87 -4.77 -1.58 -2.52
N LEU A 88 -5.09 -2.41 -1.52
CA LEU A 88 -4.61 -2.24 -0.16
C LEU A 88 -3.53 -3.28 0.11
N VAL A 89 -2.28 -2.84 0.27
CA VAL A 89 -1.14 -3.73 0.51
C VAL A 89 -0.78 -3.69 1.99
N ILE A 90 -0.88 -4.84 2.66
CA ILE A 90 -0.59 -5.00 4.08
C ILE A 90 0.69 -5.84 4.23
N PHE A 91 1.75 -5.21 4.72
CA PHE A 91 2.97 -5.87 5.16
C PHE A 91 2.81 -6.33 6.60
N ASP A 92 2.50 -7.60 6.81
CA ASP A 92 2.36 -8.18 8.13
C ASP A 92 3.73 -8.55 8.70
N GLN A 93 4.19 -7.76 9.67
CA GLN A 93 5.47 -7.89 10.36
C GLN A 93 5.29 -8.47 11.78
N ARG A 94 4.16 -9.14 12.05
CA ARG A 94 3.99 -9.86 13.32
C ARG A 94 5.00 -11.00 13.42
N GLN A 95 5.34 -11.37 14.66
CA GLN A 95 6.36 -12.38 14.92
C GLN A 95 5.82 -13.80 14.66
N GLY A 96 6.71 -14.72 14.27
CA GLY A 96 6.36 -16.15 14.08
C GLY A 96 5.61 -16.47 12.80
N LEU A 97 5.55 -15.54 11.84
CA LEU A 97 4.90 -15.78 10.55
C LEU A 97 5.82 -16.54 9.59
N PRO A 98 5.26 -17.39 8.69
CA PRO A 98 6.01 -18.01 7.61
C PRO A 98 6.71 -16.99 6.69
N PRO A 99 7.63 -17.44 5.80
CA PRO A 99 8.18 -16.59 4.75
C PRO A 99 7.08 -15.92 3.91
N ILE A 100 7.29 -14.66 3.51
CA ILE A 100 6.31 -13.88 2.72
C ILE A 100 5.83 -14.63 1.47
N ALA A 101 6.71 -15.37 0.81
CA ALA A 101 6.40 -16.15 -0.38
C ALA A 101 5.38 -17.28 -0.14
N GLU A 102 5.29 -17.78 1.10
CA GLU A 102 4.41 -18.89 1.48
C GLU A 102 3.07 -18.42 2.07
N ARG A 103 2.98 -17.15 2.48
CA ARG A 103 1.81 -16.61 3.20
C ARG A 103 1.15 -15.40 2.54
N THR A 104 1.62 -14.97 1.38
CA THR A 104 1.00 -13.86 0.66
C THR A 104 -0.38 -14.30 0.15
N THR A 105 -1.43 -13.62 0.58
CA THR A 105 -2.81 -13.86 0.13
C THR A 105 -3.38 -12.65 -0.56
N THR A 106 -4.42 -12.88 -1.37
CA THR A 106 -5.25 -11.84 -1.95
C THR A 106 -6.72 -12.09 -1.61
N GLU A 107 -7.46 -11.02 -1.34
CA GLU A 107 -8.90 -11.06 -1.11
C GLU A 107 -9.57 -9.85 -1.76
N SER A 108 -10.82 -10.02 -2.18
CA SER A 108 -11.65 -8.92 -2.66
C SER A 108 -12.34 -8.25 -1.48
N ALA A 109 -12.34 -6.92 -1.47
CA ALA A 109 -13.00 -6.10 -0.47
C ALA A 109 -13.65 -4.88 -1.13
N MET A 110 -14.49 -4.19 -0.35
CA MET A 110 -15.12 -2.94 -0.74
C MET A 110 -14.67 -1.83 0.21
N THR A 111 -14.42 -0.66 -0.34
CA THR A 111 -14.31 0.57 0.45
C THR A 111 -15.68 0.99 1.02
N PRO A 112 -15.73 1.93 1.99
CA PRO A 112 -16.99 2.47 2.49
C PRO A 112 -17.89 3.13 1.43
N SER A 113 -17.32 3.58 0.30
CA SER A 113 -18.07 4.16 -0.83
C SER A 113 -18.21 3.18 -2.00
N ASP A 114 -18.21 1.87 -1.74
CA ASP A 114 -18.44 0.80 -2.70
C ASP A 114 -17.46 0.73 -3.90
N ARG A 115 -16.22 1.21 -3.71
CA ARG A 115 -15.12 1.00 -4.67
C ARG A 115 -14.47 -0.36 -4.46
N ASN A 116 -14.14 -1.04 -5.55
CA ASN A 116 -13.54 -2.37 -5.54
C ASN A 116 -12.08 -2.32 -5.06
N VAL A 117 -11.72 -3.17 -4.10
CA VAL A 117 -10.35 -3.25 -3.59
C VAL A 117 -9.85 -4.68 -3.64
N VAL A 118 -8.62 -4.85 -4.13
CA VAL A 118 -7.86 -6.07 -3.86
C VAL A 118 -6.99 -5.81 -2.64
N VAL A 119 -7.24 -6.55 -1.57
CA VAL A 119 -6.36 -6.55 -0.40
C VAL A 119 -5.29 -7.62 -0.62
N ILE A 120 -4.03 -7.21 -0.54
CA ILE A 120 -2.86 -8.09 -0.64
C ILE A 120 -2.20 -8.10 0.73
N ARG A 121 -2.07 -9.28 1.35
CA ARG A 121 -1.49 -9.42 2.69
C ARG A 121 -0.32 -10.37 2.63
N GLY A 122 0.87 -9.91 2.99
CA GLY A 122 2.12 -10.67 2.92
C GLY A 122 2.99 -10.54 4.15
#